data_AF-A0A2V8SX83-F1
#
_entry.id   AF-A0A2V8SX83-F1
#
_cell.length_a   1.000
_cell.length_b   1.000
_cell.length_c   1.000
_cell.angle_alpha   90.00
_cell.angle_beta   90.00
_cell.angle_gamma   90.00
#
_symmetry.space_group_name_H-M   'P 1'
#
loop_
_entity.id
_entity.type
_entity.pdbx_description
1 polymer ?
#
loop_
_entity_poly.entity_id
_entity_poly.type
_entity_poly.pdbx_seq_one_letter_code
_entity_poly.pdbx_strand_id
1 'polypeptide(L)'
;TGGARLFMIGSASNQQKLDAGVRELVAGLETATVTPAKYTTARIIESRVRERLGEKNAPVFVGLVNPNTQGGVFINTAPAATYLDADNRDLLLDYLASLLYSGGGAHGIFIKTWGAGLAYSNGVSSSPATGRIQYYAERTPELPQTLRFVIDELKKAKPDPGLVEYAVALAFLQFRSASPYETRGEAMAADIADGVPPETVRKFREGLLTLRRMPNLSDELFKRMNVVYARVMPGLGAKASAV
;
A
#
# COMPACT_ATOMS: atom_id res chain seq x y z
N THR A 1 -21.15 7.86 22.41
CA THR A 1 -20.44 6.86 21.55
C THR A 1 -18.94 7.02 21.71
N GLY A 2 -18.20 5.93 21.86
CA GLY A 2 -16.73 5.97 21.94
C GLY A 2 -16.08 6.29 20.59
N GLY A 3 -14.83 6.75 20.60
CA GLY A 3 -14.03 6.97 19.38
C GLY A 3 -13.29 8.30 19.32
N ALA A 4 -13.53 9.21 20.27
CA ALA A 4 -12.72 10.42 20.40
C ALA A 4 -11.26 10.02 20.68
N ARG A 5 -10.33 10.52 19.86
CA ARG A 5 -8.90 10.33 20.02
C ARG A 5 -8.29 11.67 20.39
N LEU A 6 -7.48 11.67 21.43
CA LEU A 6 -6.69 12.82 21.85
C LEU A 6 -5.24 12.36 21.99
N PHE A 7 -4.34 13.19 21.49
CA PHE A 7 -2.91 13.06 21.71
C PHE A 7 -2.38 14.42 22.17
N MET A 8 -1.31 14.41 22.94
CA MET A 8 -0.64 15.63 23.39
C MET A 8 0.85 15.49 23.14
N ILE A 9 1.39 16.39 22.32
CA ILE A 9 2.83 16.51 22.06
C ILE A 9 3.31 17.85 22.58
N GLY A 10 4.36 17.85 23.38
CA GLY A 10 4.90 19.06 23.99
C GLY A 10 5.92 18.76 25.07
N SER A 11 6.59 19.79 25.58
CA SER A 11 7.52 19.66 26.70
C SER A 11 6.80 19.18 27.96
N ALA A 12 7.52 18.53 28.88
CA ALA A 12 6.92 18.06 30.13
C ALA A 12 6.23 19.18 30.92
N SER A 13 6.81 20.39 30.93
CA SER A 13 6.22 21.57 31.58
C SER A 13 4.90 22.00 30.94
N ASN A 14 4.80 22.00 29.60
CA ASN A 14 3.55 22.33 28.92
C ASN A 14 2.49 21.26 29.17
N GLN A 15 2.87 19.98 29.14
CA GLN A 15 1.96 18.88 29.44
C GLN A 15 1.39 19.01 30.86
N GLN A 16 2.22 19.30 31.85
CA GLN A 16 1.78 19.51 33.24
C GLN A 16 0.83 20.70 33.38
N LYS A 17 1.11 21.83 32.70
CA LYS A 17 0.25 23.02 32.72
C LYS A 17 -1.11 22.77 32.07
N LEU A 18 -1.16 21.93 31.03
CA LEU A 18 -2.37 21.63 30.27
C LEU A 18 -3.18 20.46 30.84
N ASP A 19 -2.58 19.61 31.69
CA ASP A 19 -3.19 18.36 32.18
C ASP A 19 -4.56 18.57 32.79
N ALA A 20 -4.72 19.58 33.67
CA ALA A 20 -6.01 19.86 34.32
C ALA A 20 -7.11 20.21 33.30
N GLY A 21 -6.82 21.10 32.34
CA GLY A 21 -7.78 21.49 31.32
C GLY A 21 -8.08 20.38 30.31
N VAL A 22 -7.07 19.55 29.98
CA VAL A 22 -7.28 18.36 29.13
C VAL A 22 -8.17 17.35 29.85
N ARG A 23 -7.95 17.10 31.15
CA ARG A 23 -8.81 16.23 31.96
C ARG A 23 -10.25 16.72 32.01
N GLU A 24 -10.45 18.02 32.21
CA GLU A 24 -11.77 18.64 32.18
C GLU A 24 -12.45 18.47 30.82
N LEU A 25 -11.72 18.69 29.73
CA LEU A 25 -12.22 18.52 28.37
C LEU A 25 -12.66 17.07 28.09
N VAL A 26 -11.85 16.08 28.52
CA VAL A 26 -12.18 14.67 28.27
C VAL A 26 -13.18 14.09 29.26
N ALA A 27 -13.41 14.74 30.41
CA ALA A 27 -14.39 14.27 31.41
C ALA A 27 -15.83 14.28 30.87
N GLY A 28 -16.12 15.13 29.89
CA GLY A 28 -17.41 15.13 29.19
C GLY A 28 -17.56 14.02 28.14
N LEU A 29 -16.51 13.23 27.89
CA LEU A 29 -16.52 12.14 26.92
C LEU A 29 -16.85 10.81 27.59
N GLU A 30 -17.73 10.05 26.97
CA GLU A 30 -18.08 8.71 27.45
C GLU A 30 -16.95 7.71 27.17
N THR A 31 -16.50 7.00 28.21
CA THR A 31 -15.68 5.79 28.07
C THR A 31 -16.56 4.64 27.57
N ALA A 32 -16.81 4.62 26.26
CA ALA A 32 -17.55 3.57 25.59
C ALA A 32 -16.66 2.85 24.57
N THR A 33 -16.96 1.58 24.31
CA THR A 33 -16.28 0.83 23.24
C THR A 33 -16.42 1.57 21.92
N VAL A 34 -15.29 1.76 21.22
CA VAL A 34 -15.32 2.29 19.86
C VAL A 34 -16.07 1.29 19.00
N THR A 35 -17.20 1.70 18.44
CA THR A 35 -17.91 0.91 17.44
C THR A 35 -17.35 1.32 16.08
N PRO A 36 -16.74 0.42 15.31
CA PRO A 36 -16.25 0.75 13.98
C PRO A 36 -17.37 1.35 13.14
N ALA A 37 -17.05 2.39 12.36
CA ALA A 37 -17.99 2.95 11.40
C ALA A 37 -18.46 1.84 10.46
N LYS A 38 -19.77 1.61 10.43
CA LYS A 38 -20.39 0.66 9.50
C LYS A 38 -20.55 1.36 8.16
N TYR A 39 -19.64 1.10 7.24
CA TYR A 39 -19.78 1.52 5.87
C TYR A 39 -20.68 0.55 5.11
N THR A 40 -21.48 1.08 4.20
CA THR A 40 -22.22 0.22 3.28
C THR A 40 -21.23 -0.57 2.43
N THR A 41 -21.45 -1.87 2.31
CA THR A 41 -20.74 -2.72 1.35
C THR A 41 -21.40 -2.68 -0.04
N ALA A 42 -22.39 -1.80 -0.22
CA ALA A 42 -23.05 -1.59 -1.49
C ALA A 42 -22.03 -1.19 -2.56
N ARG A 43 -21.95 -2.00 -3.61
CA ARG A 43 -21.07 -1.76 -4.74
C ARG A 43 -21.74 -0.79 -5.71
N ILE A 44 -21.85 0.47 -5.31
CA ILE A 44 -22.69 1.50 -5.99
C ILE A 44 -22.36 1.60 -7.49
N ILE A 45 -21.08 1.52 -7.83
CA ILE A 45 -20.63 1.52 -9.23
C ILE A 45 -21.17 0.30 -9.98
N GLU A 46 -21.01 -0.90 -9.42
CA GLU A 46 -21.53 -2.15 -10.02
C GLU A 46 -23.05 -2.13 -10.16
N SER A 47 -23.76 -1.62 -9.13
CA SER A 47 -25.21 -1.47 -9.19
C SER A 47 -25.65 -0.59 -10.36
N ARG A 48 -24.97 0.54 -10.58
CA ARG A 48 -25.23 1.44 -11.72
C ARG A 48 -24.88 0.80 -13.06
N VAL A 49 -23.78 0.04 -13.13
CA VAL A 49 -23.39 -0.70 -14.34
C VAL A 49 -24.45 -1.75 -14.68
N ARG A 50 -24.92 -2.53 -13.71
CA ARG A 50 -25.98 -3.53 -13.88
C ARG A 50 -27.29 -2.89 -14.33
N GLU A 51 -27.69 -1.80 -13.68
CA GLU A 51 -28.90 -1.05 -14.04
C GLU A 51 -28.84 -0.52 -15.48
N ARG A 52 -27.68 0.00 -15.90
CA ARG A 52 -27.52 0.64 -17.21
C ARG A 52 -27.26 -0.34 -18.36
N LEU A 53 -26.46 -1.38 -18.14
CA LEU A 53 -25.97 -2.29 -19.18
C LEU A 53 -26.65 -3.67 -19.13
N GLY A 54 -27.42 -3.98 -18.08
CA GLY A 54 -27.99 -5.31 -17.88
C GLY A 54 -26.96 -6.39 -17.54
N GLU A 55 -25.71 -6.01 -17.24
CA GLU A 55 -24.62 -6.94 -16.94
C GLU A 55 -24.87 -7.67 -15.61
N LYS A 56 -24.88 -9.00 -15.66
CA LYS A 56 -25.20 -9.83 -14.49
C LYS A 56 -23.97 -10.14 -13.64
N ASN A 57 -22.78 -10.13 -14.25
CA ASN A 57 -21.54 -10.41 -13.56
C ASN A 57 -20.98 -9.16 -12.86
N ALA A 58 -20.31 -9.35 -11.73
CA ALA A 58 -19.60 -8.26 -11.06
C ALA A 58 -18.34 -7.90 -11.87
N PRO A 59 -18.15 -6.65 -12.31
CA PRO A 59 -16.95 -6.26 -13.05
C PRO A 59 -15.72 -6.34 -12.14
N VAL A 60 -14.64 -6.95 -12.63
CA VAL A 60 -13.34 -6.99 -11.93
C VAL A 60 -12.61 -5.64 -12.05
N PHE A 61 -12.86 -4.91 -13.14
CA PHE A 61 -12.30 -3.58 -13.40
C PHE A 61 -13.40 -2.63 -13.83
N VAL A 62 -13.31 -1.38 -13.37
CA VAL A 62 -14.23 -0.31 -13.76
C VAL A 62 -13.41 0.84 -14.34
N GLY A 63 -13.74 1.25 -15.56
CA GLY A 63 -13.27 2.51 -16.14
C GLY A 63 -14.26 3.64 -15.88
N LEU A 64 -13.78 4.75 -15.32
CA LEU A 64 -14.53 6.00 -15.24
C LEU A 64 -14.02 6.95 -16.32
N VAL A 65 -14.93 7.51 -17.11
CA VAL A 65 -14.58 8.41 -18.21
C VAL A 65 -14.88 9.85 -17.81
N ASN A 66 -13.87 10.71 -17.90
CA ASN A 66 -14.02 12.16 -17.88
C ASN A 66 -13.72 12.70 -19.30
N PRO A 67 -14.73 13.12 -20.07
CA PRO A 67 -14.52 13.60 -21.44
C PRO A 67 -13.61 14.83 -21.55
N ASN A 68 -13.40 15.56 -20.45
CA ASN A 68 -12.61 16.79 -20.43
C ASN A 68 -11.12 16.55 -20.13
N THR A 69 -10.66 15.31 -20.02
CA THR A 69 -9.25 14.97 -19.76
C THR A 69 -8.61 14.31 -20.97
N GLN A 70 -7.41 14.76 -21.35
CA GLN A 70 -6.67 14.25 -22.53
C GLN A 70 -5.85 12.99 -22.27
N GLY A 71 -5.89 12.41 -21.07
CA GLY A 71 -5.12 11.21 -20.72
C GLY A 71 -5.84 10.34 -19.70
N GLY A 72 -5.31 9.14 -19.48
CA GLY A 72 -5.85 8.17 -18.55
C GLY A 72 -5.14 8.14 -17.21
N VAL A 73 -5.81 7.57 -16.22
CA VAL A 73 -5.25 7.27 -14.89
C VAL A 73 -5.51 5.80 -14.56
N PHE A 74 -4.47 5.10 -14.13
CA PHE A 74 -4.56 3.80 -13.47
C PHE A 74 -4.59 4.00 -11.95
N ILE A 75 -5.57 3.39 -11.30
CA ILE A 75 -5.64 3.24 -9.85
C ILE A 75 -6.03 1.79 -9.56
N ASN A 76 -5.05 0.89 -9.67
CA ASN A 76 -5.25 -0.52 -9.38
C ASN A 76 -4.74 -0.80 -7.98
N THR A 77 -5.54 -1.49 -7.17
CA THR A 77 -5.14 -1.75 -5.80
C THR A 77 -5.71 -3.06 -5.28
N ALA A 78 -4.95 -3.76 -4.46
CA ALA A 78 -5.32 -5.04 -3.88
C ALA A 78 -4.82 -5.16 -2.43
N PRO A 79 -5.40 -6.06 -1.61
CA PRO A 79 -4.86 -6.41 -0.30
C PRO A 79 -3.41 -6.90 -0.39
N ALA A 80 -2.61 -6.54 0.61
CA ALA A 80 -1.23 -6.96 0.79
C ALA A 80 -0.91 -7.09 2.29
N ALA A 81 0.33 -7.48 2.61
CA ALA A 81 0.77 -7.61 4.00
C ALA A 81 0.60 -6.29 4.76
N THR A 82 0.16 -6.38 6.01
CA THR A 82 0.12 -5.30 7.01
C THR A 82 1.10 -5.58 8.15
N TYR A 83 1.37 -4.60 9.00
CA TYR A 83 2.20 -4.78 10.19
C TYR A 83 1.71 -5.92 11.12
N LEU A 84 0.42 -6.23 11.09
CA LEU A 84 -0.18 -7.33 11.86
C LEU A 84 0.21 -8.73 11.33
N ASP A 85 0.76 -8.82 10.11
CA ASP A 85 1.15 -10.09 9.48
C ASP A 85 2.59 -10.52 9.84
N ALA A 86 3.17 -9.96 10.90
CA ALA A 86 4.57 -10.16 11.28
C ALA A 86 4.95 -11.64 11.52
N ASP A 87 4.00 -12.49 11.89
CA ASP A 87 4.20 -13.94 12.08
C ASP A 87 3.96 -14.76 10.79
N ASN A 88 3.49 -14.14 9.71
CA ASN A 88 3.18 -14.82 8.47
C ASN A 88 4.34 -14.68 7.47
N ARG A 89 5.22 -15.69 7.48
CA ARG A 89 6.39 -15.76 6.59
C ARG A 89 6.05 -15.55 5.11
N ASP A 90 4.96 -16.13 4.62
CA ASP A 90 4.59 -16.02 3.20
C ASP A 90 4.14 -14.60 2.83
N LEU A 91 3.40 -13.93 3.71
CA LEU A 91 3.01 -12.53 3.50
C LEU A 91 4.22 -11.58 3.55
N LEU A 92 5.20 -11.85 4.41
CA LEU A 92 6.45 -11.11 4.44
C LEU A 92 7.27 -11.30 3.15
N LEU A 93 7.32 -12.51 2.61
CA LEU A 93 7.97 -12.79 1.31
C LEU A 93 7.23 -12.12 0.16
N ASP A 94 5.90 -12.17 0.14
CA ASP A 94 5.08 -11.48 -0.86
C ASP A 94 5.28 -9.96 -0.79
N TYR A 95 5.42 -9.40 0.41
CA TYR A 95 5.74 -7.99 0.60
C TYR A 95 7.11 -7.63 0.01
N LEU A 96 8.18 -8.38 0.31
CA LEU A 96 9.49 -8.13 -0.30
C LEU A 96 9.46 -8.31 -1.82
N ALA A 97 8.75 -9.32 -2.33
CA ALA A 97 8.59 -9.54 -3.76
C ALA A 97 7.91 -8.35 -4.44
N SER A 98 6.92 -7.72 -3.79
CA SER A 98 6.26 -6.51 -4.30
C SER A 98 7.21 -5.32 -4.47
N LEU A 99 8.38 -5.34 -3.83
CA LEU A 99 9.34 -4.23 -3.86
C LEU A 99 10.44 -4.38 -4.93
N LEU A 100 10.57 -5.56 -5.58
CA LEU A 100 11.66 -5.84 -6.54
C LEU A 100 11.78 -4.84 -7.70
N TYR A 101 10.66 -4.32 -8.20
CA TYR A 101 10.57 -3.35 -9.30
C TYR A 101 9.79 -2.09 -8.90
N SER A 102 9.60 -1.89 -7.58
CA SER A 102 9.00 -0.68 -7.02
C SER A 102 10.05 0.41 -6.82
N GLY A 103 9.64 1.60 -6.36
CA GLY A 103 10.55 2.69 -6.03
C GLY A 103 11.20 3.37 -7.23
N GLY A 104 12.23 4.18 -6.97
CA GLY A 104 12.86 5.07 -7.95
C GLY A 104 14.17 4.58 -8.56
N GLY A 105 14.54 3.30 -8.39
CA GLY A 105 15.75 2.74 -8.99
C GLY A 105 15.64 2.67 -10.52
N ALA A 106 16.78 2.65 -11.23
CA ALA A 106 16.80 2.63 -12.70
C ALA A 106 16.11 1.40 -13.33
N HIS A 107 16.01 0.30 -12.58
CA HIS A 107 15.28 -0.91 -12.97
C HIS A 107 13.77 -0.81 -12.71
N GLY A 108 13.34 0.07 -11.81
CA GLY A 108 11.98 0.13 -11.30
C GLY A 108 10.98 0.60 -12.35
N ILE A 109 9.73 0.15 -12.20
CA ILE A 109 8.63 0.48 -13.14
C ILE A 109 8.44 1.99 -13.29
N PHE A 110 8.65 2.76 -12.22
CA PHE A 110 8.57 4.22 -12.27
C PHE A 110 9.48 4.79 -13.34
N ILE A 111 10.79 4.51 -13.25
CA ILE A 111 11.81 5.06 -14.16
C ILE A 111 11.65 4.50 -15.56
N LYS A 112 11.32 3.21 -15.71
CA LYS A 112 11.09 2.59 -17.02
C LYS A 112 9.92 3.23 -17.77
N THR A 113 8.79 3.41 -17.10
CA THR A 113 7.58 4.00 -17.69
C THR A 113 7.77 5.48 -17.98
N TRP A 114 8.43 6.21 -17.06
CA TRP A 114 8.77 7.62 -17.25
C TRP A 114 9.72 7.81 -18.44
N GLY A 115 10.78 7.01 -18.52
CA GLY A 115 11.75 7.06 -19.61
C GLY A 115 11.16 6.69 -20.98
N ALA A 116 10.09 5.91 -21.01
CA ALA A 116 9.33 5.61 -22.22
C ALA A 116 8.28 6.70 -22.58
N GLY A 117 8.11 7.73 -21.76
CA GLY A 117 7.12 8.79 -21.97
C GLY A 117 5.66 8.33 -21.81
N LEU A 118 5.42 7.24 -21.07
CA LEU A 118 4.11 6.59 -20.98
C LEU A 118 3.28 6.98 -19.73
N ALA A 119 3.89 7.70 -18.78
CA ALA A 119 3.22 8.31 -17.63
C ALA A 119 4.10 9.39 -17.00
N TYR A 120 3.48 10.41 -16.40
CA TYR A 120 4.22 11.47 -15.70
C TYR A 120 4.63 11.03 -14.28
N SER A 121 3.65 10.60 -13.50
CA SER A 121 3.85 9.97 -12.19
C SER A 121 3.27 8.57 -12.26
N ASN A 122 4.02 7.59 -11.77
CA ASN A 122 3.58 6.20 -11.81
C ASN A 122 4.33 5.36 -10.78
N GLY A 123 4.02 4.07 -10.75
CA GLY A 123 4.84 3.07 -10.09
C GLY A 123 4.01 2.05 -9.34
N VAL A 124 4.72 1.04 -8.86
CA VAL A 124 4.18 0.07 -7.92
C VAL A 124 4.61 0.47 -6.53
N SER A 125 3.67 0.39 -5.59
CA SER A 125 3.92 0.62 -4.18
C SER A 125 3.18 -0.41 -3.34
N SER A 126 3.75 -0.73 -2.20
CA SER A 126 3.16 -1.61 -1.20
C SER A 126 3.40 -0.99 0.16
N SER A 127 2.37 -0.95 1.01
CA SER A 127 2.47 -0.29 2.31
C SER A 127 1.87 -1.16 3.41
N PRO A 128 2.69 -1.61 4.38
CA PRO A 128 2.20 -2.34 5.55
C PRO A 128 1.35 -1.47 6.49
N ALA A 129 1.42 -0.14 6.38
CA ALA A 129 0.55 0.77 7.14
C ALA A 129 -0.90 0.71 6.65
N THR A 130 -1.12 0.51 5.34
CA THR A 130 -2.47 0.42 4.77
C THR A 130 -2.90 -1.01 4.45
N GLY A 131 -1.96 -1.97 4.43
CA GLY A 131 -2.21 -3.36 4.03
C GLY A 131 -2.56 -3.48 2.55
N ARG A 132 -1.97 -2.62 1.69
CA ARG A 132 -2.31 -2.56 0.26
C ARG A 132 -1.08 -2.53 -0.63
N ILE A 133 -1.21 -3.19 -1.77
CA ILE A 133 -0.38 -3.00 -2.96
C ILE A 133 -1.17 -2.15 -3.97
N GLN A 134 -0.46 -1.35 -4.75
CA GLN A 134 -1.01 -0.43 -5.73
C GLN A 134 -0.14 -0.38 -6.98
N TYR A 135 -0.80 -0.31 -8.14
CA TYR A 135 -0.21 0.28 -9.34
C TYR A 135 -0.95 1.59 -9.65
N TYR A 136 -0.17 2.66 -9.72
CA TYR A 136 -0.64 3.98 -10.10
C TYR A 136 0.09 4.44 -11.35
N ALA A 137 -0.63 5.12 -12.25
CA ALA A 137 -0.02 5.88 -13.33
C ALA A 137 -1.00 6.97 -13.76
N GLU A 138 -0.52 8.20 -13.92
CA GLU A 138 -1.33 9.33 -14.36
C GLU A 138 -0.74 10.02 -15.57
N ARG A 139 -1.60 10.79 -16.26
CA ARG A 139 -1.26 11.46 -17.53
C ARG A 139 -0.73 10.45 -18.55
N THR A 140 -1.36 9.28 -18.58
CA THR A 140 -1.03 8.24 -19.55
C THR A 140 -1.62 8.64 -20.91
N PRO A 141 -0.82 8.66 -22.00
CA PRO A 141 -1.34 8.99 -23.31
C PRO A 141 -2.23 7.88 -23.88
N GLU A 142 -1.92 6.61 -23.58
CA GLU A 142 -2.68 5.45 -24.03
C GLU A 142 -2.62 4.33 -22.97
N LEU A 143 -3.76 4.07 -22.32
CA LEU A 143 -3.84 3.17 -21.16
C LEU A 143 -3.38 1.72 -21.49
N PRO A 144 -3.98 1.02 -22.48
CA PRO A 144 -3.53 -0.29 -22.93
C PRO A 144 -2.03 -0.42 -23.22
N GLN A 145 -1.43 0.55 -23.91
CA GLN A 145 -0.01 0.57 -24.26
C GLN A 145 0.84 0.72 -23.00
N THR A 146 0.50 1.65 -22.11
CA THR A 146 1.21 1.84 -20.83
C THR A 146 1.19 0.55 -20.01
N LEU A 147 0.02 -0.08 -19.85
CA LEU A 147 -0.09 -1.32 -19.08
C LEU A 147 0.65 -2.49 -19.76
N ARG A 148 0.55 -2.63 -21.08
CA ARG A 148 1.30 -3.65 -21.84
C ARG A 148 2.81 -3.48 -21.67
N PHE A 149 3.31 -2.25 -21.79
CA PHE A 149 4.73 -1.94 -21.58
C PHE A 149 5.19 -2.38 -20.19
N VAL A 150 4.45 -2.01 -19.14
CA VAL A 150 4.79 -2.39 -17.76
C VAL A 150 4.81 -3.92 -17.58
N ILE A 151 3.80 -4.61 -18.11
CA ILE A 151 3.74 -6.08 -18.08
C ILE A 151 4.93 -6.70 -18.82
N ASP A 152 5.30 -6.16 -19.97
CA ASP A 152 6.42 -6.67 -20.76
C ASP A 152 7.76 -6.42 -20.06
N GLU A 153 7.94 -5.29 -19.36
CA GLU A 153 9.12 -5.05 -18.52
C GLU A 153 9.18 -6.05 -17.35
N LEU A 154 8.06 -6.33 -16.67
CA LEU A 154 8.01 -7.33 -15.59
C LEU A 154 8.29 -8.75 -16.11
N LYS A 155 7.82 -9.11 -17.31
CA LYS A 155 8.11 -10.41 -17.93
C LYS A 155 9.58 -10.59 -18.31
N LYS A 156 10.32 -9.50 -18.54
CA LYS A 156 11.76 -9.53 -18.81
C LYS A 156 12.60 -9.65 -17.53
N ALA A 157 11.97 -9.59 -16.36
CA ALA A 157 12.67 -9.67 -15.09
C ALA A 157 13.47 -10.97 -14.99
N LYS A 158 14.72 -10.84 -14.52
CA LYS A 158 15.62 -11.95 -14.25
C LYS A 158 16.02 -11.90 -12.79
N PRO A 159 16.21 -13.06 -12.14
CA PRO A 159 16.76 -13.10 -10.79
C PRO A 159 18.07 -12.32 -10.70
N ASP A 160 18.11 -11.35 -9.79
CA ASP A 160 19.26 -10.50 -9.51
C ASP A 160 19.35 -10.27 -7.99
N PRO A 161 20.39 -10.79 -7.32
CA PRO A 161 20.60 -10.57 -5.88
C PRO A 161 20.68 -9.09 -5.49
N GLY A 162 21.14 -8.20 -6.39
CA GLY A 162 21.15 -6.76 -6.15
C GLY A 162 19.75 -6.18 -5.99
N LEU A 163 18.76 -6.73 -6.70
CA LEU A 163 17.34 -6.33 -6.55
C LEU A 163 16.73 -6.81 -5.23
N VAL A 164 17.24 -7.91 -4.67
CA VAL A 164 16.84 -8.37 -3.34
C VAL A 164 17.30 -7.39 -2.25
N GLU A 165 18.56 -6.98 -2.29
CA GLU A 165 19.09 -5.98 -1.34
C GLU A 165 18.38 -4.64 -1.49
N TYR A 166 18.07 -4.24 -2.73
CA TYR A 166 17.25 -3.06 -3.01
C TYR A 166 15.84 -3.17 -2.42
N ALA A 167 15.15 -4.29 -2.63
CA ALA A 167 13.81 -4.54 -2.09
C ALA A 167 13.79 -4.51 -0.55
N VAL A 168 14.82 -5.08 0.09
CA VAL A 168 14.98 -4.98 1.54
C VAL A 168 15.22 -3.53 1.95
N ALA A 169 16.07 -2.77 1.27
CA ALA A 169 16.25 -1.35 1.58
C ALA A 169 14.94 -0.54 1.45
N LEU A 170 14.16 -0.78 0.39
CA LEU A 170 12.86 -0.15 0.18
C LEU A 170 11.88 -0.45 1.32
N ALA A 171 11.90 -1.67 1.86
CA ALA A 171 11.00 -2.08 2.93
C ALA A 171 11.15 -1.24 4.20
N PHE A 172 12.32 -0.59 4.38
CA PHE A 172 12.60 0.27 5.52
C PHE A 172 12.40 1.76 5.22
N LEU A 173 12.16 2.17 3.98
CA LEU A 173 11.96 3.59 3.63
C LEU A 173 10.73 4.22 4.29
N GLN A 174 9.74 3.43 4.67
CA GLN A 174 8.58 3.92 5.43
C GLN A 174 8.96 4.13 6.91
N PHE A 175 9.88 5.06 7.16
CA PHE A 175 10.26 5.51 8.50
C PHE A 175 9.83 6.96 8.73
N ARG A 176 9.55 7.28 9.98
CA ARG A 176 9.15 8.64 10.38
C ARG A 176 10.29 9.43 11.02
N SER A 177 11.51 8.88 11.14
CA SER A 177 12.62 9.54 11.84
C SER A 177 13.01 10.90 11.26
N ALA A 178 12.82 11.11 9.95
CA ALA A 178 13.04 12.41 9.30
C ALA A 178 11.86 13.40 9.45
N SER A 179 10.71 12.97 9.96
CA SER A 179 9.55 13.84 10.18
C SER A 179 9.74 14.74 11.42
N PRO A 180 9.08 15.91 11.46
CA PRO A 180 9.02 16.75 12.65
C PRO A 180 8.52 15.99 13.88
N TYR A 181 8.91 16.46 15.07
CA TYR A 181 8.60 15.79 16.35
C TYR A 181 7.09 15.61 16.55
N GLU A 182 6.32 16.63 16.21
CA GLU A 182 4.86 16.69 16.31
C GLU A 182 4.21 15.67 15.37
N THR A 183 4.62 15.65 14.10
CA THR A 183 4.11 14.70 13.10
C THR A 183 4.42 13.26 13.47
N ARG A 184 5.62 12.98 14.02
CA ARG A 184 5.95 11.64 14.53
C ARG A 184 5.03 11.25 15.67
N GLY A 185 4.83 12.16 16.63
CA GLY A 185 4.03 11.93 17.82
C GLY A 185 2.57 11.65 17.50
N GLU A 186 1.96 12.47 16.65
CA GLU A 186 0.59 12.27 16.16
C GLU A 186 0.44 10.92 15.47
N ALA A 187 1.33 10.60 14.54
CA ALA A 187 1.24 9.36 13.78
C ALA A 187 1.48 8.11 14.66
N MET A 188 2.35 8.19 15.67
CA MET A 188 2.52 7.11 16.65
C MET A 188 1.28 6.95 17.54
N ALA A 189 0.63 8.04 17.95
CA ALA A 189 -0.61 7.99 18.70
C ALA A 189 -1.75 7.35 17.88
N ALA A 190 -1.82 7.68 16.58
CA ALA A 190 -2.76 7.05 15.65
C ALA A 190 -2.51 5.53 15.53
N ASP A 191 -1.26 5.11 15.29
CA ASP A 191 -0.92 3.69 15.18
C ASP A 191 -1.28 2.92 16.47
N ILE A 192 -0.97 3.47 17.66
CA ILE A 192 -1.35 2.86 18.95
C ILE A 192 -2.87 2.73 19.08
N ALA A 193 -3.61 3.78 18.71
CA ALA A 193 -5.07 3.77 18.73
C ALA A 193 -5.67 2.77 17.71
N ASP A 194 -4.94 2.48 16.63
CA ASP A 194 -5.32 1.50 15.59
C ASP A 194 -4.78 0.08 15.87
N GLY A 195 -4.15 -0.15 17.03
CA GLY A 195 -3.65 -1.48 17.42
C GLY A 195 -2.35 -1.89 16.73
N VAL A 196 -1.59 -0.92 16.21
CA VAL A 196 -0.27 -1.12 15.60
C VAL A 196 0.82 -0.44 16.45
N PRO A 197 1.02 -0.89 17.70
CA PRO A 197 2.02 -0.29 18.58
C PRO A 197 3.46 -0.54 18.07
N PRO A 198 4.47 0.19 18.58
CA PRO A 198 5.85 0.13 18.09
C PRO A 198 6.44 -1.29 18.02
N GLU A 199 6.07 -2.17 18.94
CA GLU A 199 6.49 -3.57 18.96
C GLU A 199 5.96 -4.37 17.78
N THR A 200 4.75 -4.09 17.29
CA THR A 200 4.18 -4.74 16.10
C THR A 200 4.97 -4.34 14.86
N VAL A 201 5.27 -3.04 14.71
CA VAL A 201 6.11 -2.53 13.60
C VAL A 201 7.52 -3.13 13.68
N ARG A 202 8.11 -3.18 14.88
CA ARG A 202 9.42 -3.78 15.12
C ARG A 202 9.43 -5.26 14.72
N LYS A 203 8.46 -6.05 15.20
CA LYS A 203 8.35 -7.47 14.91
C LYS A 203 8.26 -7.75 13.41
N PHE A 204 7.45 -6.97 12.69
CA PHE A 204 7.36 -7.05 11.23
C PHE A 204 8.73 -6.82 10.56
N ARG A 205 9.44 -5.75 10.95
CA ARG A 205 10.76 -5.40 10.40
C ARG A 205 11.83 -6.42 10.75
N GLU A 206 11.84 -6.95 11.96
CA GLU A 206 12.74 -8.04 12.38
C GLU A 206 12.47 -9.32 11.57
N GLY A 207 11.21 -9.60 11.25
CA GLY A 207 10.81 -10.66 10.32
C GLY A 207 11.47 -10.49 8.95
N LEU A 208 11.45 -9.28 8.37
CA LEU A 208 12.12 -9.00 7.09
C LEU A 208 13.64 -9.17 7.17
N LEU A 209 14.27 -8.72 8.25
CA LEU A 209 15.72 -8.91 8.46
C LEU A 209 16.07 -10.39 8.64
N THR A 210 15.16 -11.18 9.20
CA THR A 210 15.32 -12.64 9.30
C THR A 210 15.24 -13.29 7.92
N LEU A 211 14.27 -12.89 7.09
CA LEU A 211 14.18 -13.35 5.69
C LEU A 211 15.43 -13.00 4.88
N ARG A 212 16.00 -11.81 5.06
CA ARG A 212 17.24 -11.39 4.38
C ARG A 212 18.38 -12.40 4.54
N ARG A 213 18.43 -13.13 5.66
CA ARG A 213 19.47 -14.14 5.94
C ARG A 213 19.23 -15.48 5.25
N MET A 214 18.10 -15.67 4.56
CA MET A 214 17.81 -16.91 3.86
C MET A 214 18.71 -17.05 2.60
N PRO A 215 19.45 -18.17 2.45
CA PRO A 215 20.33 -18.37 1.30
C PRO A 215 19.61 -18.34 -0.06
N ASN A 216 18.35 -18.77 -0.09
CA ASN A 216 17.53 -18.86 -1.30
C ASN A 216 16.51 -17.70 -1.43
N LEU A 217 16.71 -16.58 -0.73
CA LEU A 217 15.74 -15.48 -0.75
C LEU A 217 15.48 -14.96 -2.17
N SER A 218 16.51 -14.80 -2.99
CA SER A 218 16.37 -14.33 -4.38
C SER A 218 15.38 -15.22 -5.15
N ASP A 219 15.60 -16.54 -5.16
CA ASP A 219 14.74 -17.47 -5.88
C ASP A 219 13.29 -17.43 -5.36
N GLU A 220 13.10 -17.33 -4.05
CA GLU A 220 11.79 -17.20 -3.43
C GLU A 220 11.06 -15.93 -3.88
N LEU A 221 11.73 -14.77 -3.89
CA LEU A 221 11.11 -13.51 -4.28
C LEU A 221 10.75 -13.49 -5.76
N PHE A 222 11.66 -13.94 -6.64
CA PHE A 222 11.41 -13.95 -8.08
C PHE A 222 10.35 -14.99 -8.49
N LYS A 223 10.26 -16.13 -7.79
CA LYS A 223 9.17 -17.10 -7.96
C LYS A 223 7.80 -16.50 -7.64
N ARG A 224 7.72 -15.61 -6.64
CA ARG A 224 6.48 -14.95 -6.18
C ARG A 224 6.11 -13.72 -7.01
N MET A 225 7.10 -13.05 -7.59
CA MET A 225 6.96 -11.73 -8.23
C MET A 225 5.74 -11.65 -9.15
N ASN A 226 5.61 -12.54 -10.15
CA ASN A 226 4.50 -12.47 -11.10
C ASN A 226 3.13 -12.61 -10.43
N VAL A 227 3.02 -13.48 -9.41
CA VAL A 227 1.77 -13.68 -8.67
C VAL A 227 1.41 -12.43 -7.87
N VAL A 228 2.39 -11.81 -7.23
CA VAL A 228 2.20 -10.59 -6.43
C VAL A 228 1.82 -9.40 -7.30
N TYR A 229 2.56 -9.15 -8.39
CA TYR A 229 2.27 -8.02 -9.29
C TYR A 229 0.96 -8.22 -10.06
N ALA A 230 0.57 -9.46 -10.39
CA ALA A 230 -0.68 -9.74 -11.08
C ALA A 230 -1.93 -9.29 -10.30
N ARG A 231 -1.83 -9.09 -8.98
CA ARG A 231 -2.91 -8.54 -8.14
C ARG A 231 -3.30 -7.12 -8.55
N VAL A 232 -2.38 -6.36 -9.14
CA VAL A 232 -2.60 -4.95 -9.55
C VAL A 232 -2.26 -4.68 -11.03
N MET A 233 -1.85 -5.72 -11.76
CA MET A 233 -1.49 -5.67 -13.18
C MET A 233 -2.37 -6.61 -14.01
N PRO A 234 -3.53 -6.11 -14.49
CA PRO A 234 -4.44 -6.92 -15.29
C PRO A 234 -3.74 -7.42 -16.55
N GLY A 235 -3.68 -8.74 -16.75
CA GLY A 235 -3.01 -9.36 -17.89
C GLY A 235 -1.57 -9.85 -17.64
N LEU A 236 -1.01 -9.67 -16.44
CA LEU A 236 0.25 -10.31 -16.03
C LEU A 236 0.04 -11.77 -15.56
N GLY A 237 -1.06 -12.02 -14.85
CA GLY A 237 -1.42 -13.35 -14.32
C GLY A 237 -2.10 -14.28 -15.33
N ALA A 238 -2.84 -15.27 -14.85
CA ALA A 238 -3.63 -16.16 -15.71
C ALA A 238 -4.59 -15.35 -16.61
N LYS A 239 -4.83 -15.86 -17.83
CA LYS A 239 -5.75 -15.21 -18.77
C LYS A 239 -7.13 -15.07 -18.14
N ALA A 240 -7.81 -13.95 -18.40
CA ALA A 240 -9.17 -13.71 -17.91
C ALA A 240 -10.19 -14.81 -18.28
N SER A 241 -9.89 -15.62 -19.31
CA SER A 241 -10.70 -16.78 -19.70
C SER A 241 -10.50 -18.03 -18.84
N ALA A 242 -9.61 -18.00 -17.86
CA ALA A 242 -9.25 -19.13 -16.99
C ALA A 242 -9.67 -18.92 -15.53
N VAL A 243 -10.46 -17.87 -15.24
CA VAL A 243 -11.01 -17.52 -13.93
C VAL A 243 -12.53 -17.42 -14.04
#